data_AF-A0A9D4T7S1-F1
#
_entry.id   AF-A0A9D4T7S1-F1
#
_cell.length_a   1.000
_cell.length_b   1.000
_cell.length_c   1.000
_cell.angle_alpha   90.00
_cell.angle_beta   90.00
_cell.angle_gamma   90.00
#
_symmetry.space_group_name_H-M   'P 1'
#
loop_
_entity.id
_entity.type
_entity.pdbx_description
1 polymer ?
#
loop_
_entity_poly.entity_id
_entity_poly.type
_entity_poly.pdbx_seq_one_letter_code
_entity_poly.pdbx_strand_id
1 'polypeptide(L)'
;MIRALVPGSTSEESSDEEALEAGVYEHVFDVMFRPPDKKPKVEHFVDDVARQYSDEEFRRHFRLSRRVATELIAGFASSPMCPKDNHGGKAAKSAETHILSFIWYAANKTCMRDVADRFNVAASTVHRVLQRVADYLCTLGPTVLTFPRDLEKLSRDFEKVSGVPGVVGCIDGYYIRIQCPENKIASTYVNRHHFLSMTLQAVCDNKRRFSDVLVGSSSKIHDSRVFRLSSLAKKIPGICQGGRYHILGDELLDDSDEEEANDDVPWSKCTDSDECEEEDTEEDAALLKLGELKREKVFQKMLGENEKSANDFLLRIVKVHH
;
A
#
# COMPACT_ATOMS: atom_id res chain seq x y z
N MET A 1 22.38 0.99 -43.28
CA MET A 1 23.65 0.98 -44.04
C MET A 1 24.64 0.13 -43.26
N ILE A 2 24.57 -1.20 -43.40
CA ILE A 2 25.61 -2.12 -42.91
C ILE A 2 25.99 -2.97 -44.12
N ARG A 3 27.24 -2.80 -44.56
CA ARG A 3 27.81 -3.35 -45.79
C ARG A 3 28.44 -4.70 -45.40
N ALA A 4 27.81 -5.80 -45.77
CA ALA A 4 28.39 -7.13 -45.58
C ALA A 4 29.57 -7.30 -46.56
N LEU A 5 30.75 -7.61 -46.02
CA LEU A 5 31.94 -7.97 -46.78
C LEU A 5 31.86 -9.44 -47.16
N VAL A 6 31.90 -9.73 -48.46
CA VAL A 6 32.03 -11.09 -49.01
C VAL A 6 33.53 -11.37 -49.23
N PRO A 7 34.11 -12.46 -48.71
CA PRO A 7 35.37 -12.99 -49.20
C PRO A 7 35.14 -14.00 -50.33
N GLY A 8 36.05 -13.99 -51.31
CA GLY A 8 35.98 -14.78 -52.53
C GLY A 8 36.30 -16.27 -52.37
N SER A 9 35.73 -17.00 -53.32
CA SER A 9 35.77 -18.44 -53.66
C SER A 9 37.02 -19.25 -53.33
N THR A 10 36.83 -20.50 -52.88
CA THR A 10 37.13 -21.73 -53.67
C THR A 10 36.62 -23.00 -52.95
N SER A 11 35.92 -23.85 -53.71
CA SER A 11 35.77 -25.33 -53.63
C SER A 11 34.31 -25.78 -53.74
N GLU A 12 34.03 -26.52 -54.82
CA GLU A 12 32.72 -27.02 -55.24
C GLU A 12 32.39 -28.32 -54.49
N GLU A 13 32.11 -28.27 -53.19
CA GLU A 13 31.43 -29.34 -52.43
C GLU A 13 30.69 -28.71 -51.22
N SER A 14 29.63 -27.91 -51.41
CA SER A 14 28.92 -27.31 -50.25
C SER A 14 27.46 -26.88 -50.46
N SER A 15 26.83 -27.13 -51.62
CA SER A 15 25.50 -26.56 -51.92
C SER A 15 24.40 -26.95 -50.95
N ASP A 16 24.45 -28.18 -50.42
CA ASP A 16 23.38 -28.72 -49.58
C ASP A 16 23.59 -28.36 -48.10
N GLU A 17 24.85 -28.24 -47.64
CA GLU A 17 25.16 -27.79 -46.28
C GLU A 17 24.97 -26.28 -46.11
N GLU A 18 25.35 -25.46 -47.10
CA GLU A 18 25.10 -24.01 -47.07
C GLU A 18 23.59 -23.68 -47.13
N ALA A 19 22.80 -24.46 -47.88
CA ALA A 19 21.35 -24.31 -47.94
C ALA A 19 20.67 -24.74 -46.63
N LEU A 20 21.16 -25.80 -45.98
CA LEU A 20 20.70 -26.22 -44.66
C LEU A 20 21.05 -25.17 -43.59
N GLU A 21 22.26 -24.62 -43.63
CA GLU A 21 22.70 -23.59 -42.70
C GLU A 21 21.90 -22.29 -42.90
N ALA A 22 21.69 -21.85 -44.15
CA ALA A 22 20.84 -20.71 -44.46
C ALA A 22 19.38 -20.91 -44.01
N GLY A 23 18.82 -22.11 -44.19
CA GLY A 23 17.47 -22.44 -43.73
C GLY A 23 17.35 -22.48 -42.21
N VAL A 24 18.40 -22.90 -41.49
CA VAL A 24 18.46 -22.81 -40.02
C VAL A 24 18.54 -21.35 -39.58
N TYR A 25 19.36 -20.52 -40.22
CA TYR A 25 19.42 -19.09 -39.90
C TYR A 25 18.10 -18.37 -40.19
N GLU A 26 17.44 -18.65 -41.31
CA GLU A 26 16.15 -18.07 -41.66
C GLU A 26 15.05 -18.53 -40.69
N HIS A 27 15.04 -19.81 -40.30
CA HIS A 27 14.12 -20.32 -39.28
C HIS A 27 14.39 -19.69 -37.90
N VAL A 28 15.65 -19.56 -37.49
CA VAL A 28 16.02 -18.91 -36.23
C VAL A 28 15.66 -17.42 -36.26
N PHE A 29 15.87 -16.75 -37.39
CA PHE A 29 15.47 -15.36 -37.60
C PHE A 29 13.94 -15.21 -37.51
N ASP A 30 13.18 -16.09 -38.17
CA ASP A 30 11.72 -16.10 -38.11
C ASP A 30 11.19 -16.42 -36.71
N VAL A 31 11.85 -17.30 -35.94
CA VAL A 31 11.48 -17.59 -34.56
C VAL A 31 11.81 -16.41 -33.63
N MET A 32 12.96 -15.75 -33.82
CA MET A 32 13.39 -14.60 -33.01
C MET A 32 12.61 -13.31 -33.32
N PHE A 33 12.26 -13.08 -34.59
CA PHE A 33 11.61 -11.87 -35.07
C PHE A 33 10.16 -12.08 -35.49
N ARG A 34 9.55 -13.23 -35.15
CA ARG A 34 8.12 -13.47 -35.37
C ARG A 34 7.34 -12.29 -34.80
N PRO A 35 6.49 -11.63 -35.59
CA PRO A 35 5.64 -10.58 -35.05
C PRO A 35 4.80 -11.19 -33.91
N PRO A 36 4.80 -10.57 -32.72
CA PRO A 36 4.15 -11.16 -31.56
C PRO A 36 2.65 -11.32 -31.83
N ASP A 37 2.11 -12.49 -31.47
CA ASP A 37 0.69 -12.77 -31.63
C ASP A 37 -0.16 -11.68 -30.94
N LYS A 38 -1.01 -11.04 -31.75
CA LYS A 38 -1.86 -9.94 -31.27
C LYS A 38 -3.00 -10.53 -30.43
N LYS A 39 -2.80 -10.58 -29.12
CA LYS A 39 -3.84 -10.99 -28.17
C LYS A 39 -5.00 -9.97 -28.18
N PRO A 40 -6.26 -10.42 -28.34
CA PRO A 40 -7.41 -9.53 -28.29
C PRO A 40 -7.56 -8.91 -26.89
N LYS A 41 -7.92 -7.63 -26.83
CA LYS A 41 -8.08 -6.83 -25.61
C LYS A 41 -9.27 -5.89 -25.76
N VAL A 42 -9.78 -5.35 -24.65
CA VAL A 42 -10.91 -4.43 -24.66
C VAL A 42 -10.44 -3.08 -25.22
N GLU A 43 -10.79 -2.80 -26.48
CA GLU A 43 -10.46 -1.51 -27.09
C GLU A 43 -11.31 -0.40 -26.47
N HIS A 44 -10.74 0.81 -26.36
CA HIS A 44 -11.44 2.03 -25.96
C HIS A 44 -12.22 1.99 -24.62
N PHE A 45 -11.88 1.09 -23.68
CA PHE A 45 -12.58 0.98 -22.39
C PHE A 45 -12.72 2.32 -21.63
N VAL A 46 -11.70 3.17 -21.65
CA VAL A 46 -11.77 4.47 -20.96
C VAL A 46 -12.80 5.39 -21.62
N ASP A 47 -12.73 5.51 -22.94
CA ASP A 47 -13.57 6.42 -23.72
C ASP A 47 -15.02 5.95 -23.80
N ASP A 48 -15.22 4.66 -24.09
CA ASP A 48 -16.53 4.11 -24.43
C ASP A 48 -17.30 3.60 -23.21
N VAL A 49 -16.60 3.30 -22.11
CA VAL A 49 -17.20 2.69 -20.92
C VAL A 49 -16.98 3.54 -19.67
N ALA A 50 -15.73 3.79 -19.27
CA ALA A 50 -15.43 4.43 -17.99
C ALA A 50 -15.98 5.87 -17.89
N ARG A 51 -15.97 6.61 -19.00
CA ARG A 51 -16.55 7.96 -19.09
C ARG A 51 -18.07 7.95 -19.08
N GLN A 52 -18.72 6.88 -19.53
CA GLN A 52 -20.17 6.76 -19.61
C GLN A 52 -20.82 6.32 -18.29
N TYR A 53 -20.05 5.79 -17.34
CA TYR A 53 -20.58 5.46 -16.02
C TYR A 53 -21.26 6.66 -15.35
N SER A 54 -22.40 6.43 -14.70
CA SER A 54 -22.91 7.35 -13.70
C SER A 54 -21.91 7.53 -12.54
N ASP A 55 -22.06 8.57 -11.74
CA ASP A 55 -21.17 8.79 -10.59
C ASP A 55 -21.24 7.66 -9.55
N GLU A 56 -22.41 7.03 -9.41
CA GLU A 56 -22.58 5.88 -8.53
C GLU A 56 -21.85 4.64 -9.05
N GLU A 57 -22.01 4.32 -10.34
CA GLU A 57 -21.30 3.21 -10.99
C GLU A 57 -19.79 3.43 -10.96
N PHE A 58 -19.35 4.65 -11.26
CA PHE A 58 -17.94 5.02 -11.19
C PHE A 58 -17.40 4.78 -9.77
N ARG A 59 -18.12 5.23 -8.74
CA ARG A 59 -17.71 5.01 -7.34
C ARG A 59 -17.69 3.53 -6.97
N ARG A 60 -18.61 2.71 -7.49
CA ARG A 60 -18.61 1.24 -7.25
C ARG A 60 -17.39 0.57 -7.88
N HIS A 61 -17.03 0.96 -9.10
CA HIS A 61 -15.89 0.38 -9.84
C HIS A 61 -14.53 0.86 -9.37
N PHE A 62 -14.39 2.17 -9.12
CA PHE A 62 -13.11 2.82 -8.83
C PHE A 62 -12.93 3.12 -7.34
N ARG A 63 -13.95 2.91 -6.49
CA ARG A 63 -13.94 3.19 -5.04
C ARG A 63 -13.62 4.64 -4.66
N LEU A 64 -13.62 5.53 -5.66
CA LEU A 64 -13.38 6.96 -5.54
C LEU A 64 -14.52 7.72 -6.24
N SER A 65 -14.82 8.93 -5.76
CA SER A 65 -15.70 9.81 -6.51
C SER A 65 -15.06 10.24 -7.82
N ARG A 66 -15.85 10.44 -8.88
CA ARG A 66 -15.38 10.94 -10.17
C ARG A 66 -14.55 12.22 -10.03
N ARG A 67 -15.02 13.17 -9.20
CA ARG A 67 -14.31 14.42 -8.92
C ARG A 67 -12.87 14.21 -8.46
N VAL A 68 -12.66 13.38 -7.43
CA VAL A 68 -11.32 13.06 -6.90
C VAL A 68 -10.47 12.36 -7.95
N ALA A 69 -11.04 11.43 -8.73
CA ALA A 69 -10.29 10.80 -9.82
C ALA A 69 -9.85 11.84 -10.87
N THR A 70 -10.73 12.77 -11.26
CA THR A 70 -10.39 13.86 -12.19
C THR A 70 -9.31 14.79 -11.64
N GLU A 71 -9.36 15.14 -10.36
CA GLU A 71 -8.32 15.93 -9.69
C GLU A 71 -6.96 15.21 -9.73
N LEU A 72 -6.93 13.90 -9.43
CA LEU A 72 -5.73 13.07 -9.53
C LEU A 72 -5.20 12.97 -10.96
N ILE A 73 -6.08 12.85 -11.96
CA ILE A 73 -5.71 12.81 -13.37
C ILE A 73 -5.05 14.13 -13.80
N ALA A 74 -5.66 15.26 -13.44
CA ALA A 74 -5.12 16.58 -13.75
C ALA A 74 -3.77 16.80 -13.08
N GLY A 75 -3.67 16.49 -11.78
CA GLY A 75 -2.42 16.61 -11.03
C GLY A 75 -1.31 15.69 -11.56
N PHE A 76 -1.63 14.45 -11.92
CA PHE A 76 -0.66 13.53 -12.53
C PHE A 76 -0.21 14.02 -13.91
N ALA A 77 -1.11 14.55 -14.74
CA ALA A 77 -0.75 15.09 -16.06
C ALA A 77 0.27 16.25 -15.96
N SER A 78 0.19 17.05 -14.90
CA SER A 78 1.14 18.13 -14.62
C SER A 78 2.45 17.65 -13.98
N SER A 79 2.46 16.44 -13.39
CA SER A 79 3.63 15.86 -12.71
C SER A 79 4.75 15.48 -13.69
N PRO A 80 6.04 15.56 -13.29
CA PRO A 80 7.15 15.03 -14.08
C PRO A 80 7.09 13.51 -14.28
N MET A 81 6.28 12.79 -13.49
CA MET A 81 6.14 11.34 -13.57
C MET A 81 5.22 10.89 -14.73
N CYS A 82 4.43 11.80 -15.30
CA CYS A 82 3.64 11.51 -16.47
C CYS A 82 4.55 11.50 -17.72
N PRO A 83 4.56 10.41 -18.50
CA PRO A 83 5.38 10.35 -19.72
C PRO A 83 4.91 11.40 -20.74
N LYS A 84 5.83 12.25 -21.19
CA LYS A 84 5.57 13.29 -22.21
C LYS A 84 6.14 12.93 -23.58
N ASP A 85 7.12 12.04 -23.62
CA ASP A 85 7.88 11.73 -24.83
C ASP A 85 7.42 10.46 -25.53
N ASN A 86 7.37 10.54 -26.86
CA ASN A 86 7.23 9.39 -27.75
C ASN A 86 8.62 9.10 -28.35
N HIS A 87 9.39 8.18 -27.76
CA HIS A 87 10.71 7.77 -28.27
C HIS A 87 10.62 6.84 -29.50
N GLY A 88 9.69 7.09 -30.42
CA GLY A 88 9.40 6.21 -31.56
C GLY A 88 8.66 4.94 -31.13
N GLY A 89 7.41 4.78 -31.57
CA GLY A 89 6.54 3.65 -31.19
C GLY A 89 5.09 4.08 -30.99
N LYS A 90 4.31 3.23 -30.30
CA LYS A 90 2.93 3.58 -29.92
C LYS A 90 2.93 4.78 -28.97
N ALA A 91 1.99 5.71 -29.16
CA ALA A 91 1.84 6.89 -28.33
C ALA A 91 1.74 6.52 -26.84
N ALA A 92 2.36 7.35 -26.00
CA ALA A 92 2.22 7.25 -24.55
C ALA A 92 0.73 7.24 -24.15
N LYS A 93 0.39 6.42 -23.16
CA LYS A 93 -0.97 6.33 -22.65
C LYS A 93 -1.31 7.61 -21.88
N SER A 94 -2.56 8.06 -21.97
CA SER A 94 -3.02 9.28 -21.30
C SER A 94 -2.86 9.20 -19.77
N ALA A 95 -2.77 10.36 -19.12
CA ALA A 95 -2.80 10.45 -17.66
C ALA A 95 -4.05 9.79 -17.07
N GLU A 96 -5.20 9.91 -17.76
CA GLU A 96 -6.45 9.24 -17.40
C GLU A 96 -6.30 7.72 -17.40
N THR A 97 -5.69 7.14 -18.43
CA THR A 97 -5.40 5.70 -18.46
C THR A 97 -4.49 5.28 -17.31
N HIS A 98 -3.48 6.09 -16.98
CA HIS A 98 -2.56 5.80 -15.88
C HIS A 98 -3.30 5.73 -14.54
N ILE A 99 -4.03 6.80 -14.18
CA ILE A 99 -4.73 6.88 -12.90
C ILE A 99 -5.87 5.86 -12.82
N LEU A 100 -6.70 5.72 -13.85
CA LEU A 100 -7.83 4.78 -13.80
C LEU A 100 -7.38 3.33 -13.76
N SER A 101 -6.29 2.95 -14.46
CA SER A 101 -5.77 1.58 -14.38
C SER A 101 -5.14 1.27 -13.03
N PHE A 102 -4.44 2.24 -12.42
CA PHE A 102 -3.94 2.11 -11.05
C PHE A 102 -5.09 1.95 -10.04
N ILE A 103 -6.10 2.81 -10.11
CA ILE A 103 -7.25 2.74 -9.20
C ILE A 103 -7.98 1.42 -9.41
N TRP A 104 -8.20 1.00 -10.66
CA TRP A 104 -8.86 -0.27 -10.95
C TRP A 104 -8.11 -1.44 -10.32
N TYR A 105 -6.78 -1.47 -10.49
CA TYR A 105 -5.92 -2.43 -9.83
C TYR A 105 -6.10 -2.36 -8.31
N ALA A 106 -5.92 -1.20 -7.69
CA ALA A 106 -6.01 -1.05 -6.24
C ALA A 106 -7.41 -1.37 -5.66
N ALA A 107 -8.48 -1.15 -6.41
CA ALA A 107 -9.86 -1.28 -5.91
C ALA A 107 -10.49 -2.68 -6.05
N ASN A 108 -10.08 -3.49 -7.04
CA ASN A 108 -10.89 -4.64 -7.51
C ASN A 108 -10.27 -6.02 -7.27
N LYS A 109 -9.25 -6.15 -6.43
CA LYS A 109 -8.58 -7.43 -6.18
C LYS A 109 -8.03 -8.15 -7.44
N THR A 110 -7.82 -7.48 -8.57
CA THR A 110 -7.40 -8.11 -9.84
C THR A 110 -5.89 -8.26 -10.00
N CYS A 111 -5.44 -9.07 -10.95
CA CYS A 111 -4.02 -9.15 -11.32
C CYS A 111 -3.67 -8.13 -12.42
N MET A 112 -2.37 -7.88 -12.65
CA MET A 112 -1.93 -6.94 -13.69
C MET A 112 -2.35 -7.36 -15.10
N ARG A 113 -2.54 -8.67 -15.34
CA ARG A 113 -3.01 -9.20 -16.63
C ARG A 113 -4.43 -8.74 -16.94
N ASP A 114 -5.35 -8.86 -15.98
CA ASP A 114 -6.75 -8.43 -16.15
C ASP A 114 -6.85 -6.93 -16.41
N VAL A 115 -6.01 -6.14 -15.73
CA VAL A 115 -5.90 -4.69 -15.95
C VAL A 115 -5.36 -4.42 -17.35
N ALA A 116 -4.35 -5.17 -17.78
CA ALA A 116 -3.73 -5.03 -19.10
C ALA A 116 -4.74 -5.30 -20.22
N ASP A 117 -5.56 -6.34 -20.07
CA ASP A 117 -6.58 -6.72 -21.04
C ASP A 117 -7.73 -5.73 -21.09
N ARG A 118 -8.15 -5.19 -19.92
CA ARG A 118 -9.22 -4.19 -19.81
C ARG A 118 -8.83 -2.81 -20.35
N PHE A 119 -7.61 -2.34 -20.07
CA PHE A 119 -7.17 -1.00 -20.48
C PHE A 119 -6.43 -1.00 -21.82
N ASN A 120 -6.41 -2.13 -22.53
CA ASN A 120 -5.68 -2.32 -23.78
C ASN A 120 -4.21 -1.84 -23.71
N VAL A 121 -3.51 -2.34 -22.71
CA VAL A 121 -2.07 -2.06 -22.47
C VAL A 121 -1.29 -3.36 -22.31
N ALA A 122 0.03 -3.34 -22.49
CA ALA A 122 0.85 -4.51 -22.16
C ALA A 122 0.99 -4.68 -20.64
N ALA A 123 1.17 -5.91 -20.14
CA ALA A 123 1.36 -6.16 -18.70
C ALA A 123 2.59 -5.41 -18.14
N SER A 124 3.69 -5.36 -18.90
CA SER A 124 4.86 -4.54 -18.58
C SER A 124 4.55 -3.04 -18.51
N THR A 125 3.55 -2.57 -19.27
CA THR A 125 3.09 -1.19 -19.19
C THR A 125 2.24 -0.96 -17.95
N VAL A 126 1.37 -1.89 -17.56
CA VAL A 126 0.65 -1.82 -16.28
C VAL A 126 1.64 -1.70 -15.13
N HIS A 127 2.67 -2.55 -15.06
CA HIS A 127 3.68 -2.47 -14.00
C HIS A 127 4.33 -1.08 -13.89
N ARG A 128 4.79 -0.51 -15.02
CA ARG A 128 5.37 0.85 -15.06
C ARG A 128 4.37 1.94 -14.67
N VAL A 129 3.12 1.80 -15.11
CA VAL A 129 2.03 2.71 -14.73
C VAL A 129 1.82 2.66 -13.21
N LEU A 130 1.80 1.45 -12.64
CA LEU A 130 1.59 1.27 -11.21
C LEU A 130 2.65 1.98 -10.40
N GLN A 131 3.93 1.77 -10.75
CA GLN A 131 5.06 2.42 -10.08
C GLN A 131 4.98 3.94 -10.18
N ARG A 132 4.79 4.50 -11.38
CA ARG A 132 4.70 5.96 -11.58
C ARG A 132 3.55 6.61 -10.81
N VAL A 133 2.39 5.96 -10.78
CA VAL A 133 1.25 6.48 -10.04
C VAL A 133 1.46 6.34 -8.54
N ALA A 134 2.06 5.25 -8.07
CA ALA A 134 2.42 5.09 -6.65
C ALA A 134 3.41 6.17 -6.20
N ASP A 135 4.49 6.39 -6.96
CA ASP A 135 5.46 7.46 -6.71
C ASP A 135 4.76 8.82 -6.63
N TYR A 136 3.84 9.10 -7.56
CA TYR A 136 3.08 10.35 -7.58
C TYR A 136 2.20 10.51 -6.33
N LEU A 137 1.48 9.46 -5.94
CA LEU A 137 0.66 9.50 -4.72
C LEU A 137 1.52 9.70 -3.47
N CYS A 138 2.72 9.12 -3.42
CA CYS A 138 3.69 9.34 -2.34
C CYS A 138 4.12 10.81 -2.25
N THR A 139 4.22 11.54 -3.37
CA THR A 139 4.48 13.00 -3.31
C THR A 139 3.32 13.80 -2.71
N LEU A 140 2.08 13.29 -2.83
CA LEU A 140 0.90 13.93 -2.24
C LEU A 140 0.76 13.62 -0.74
N GLY A 141 1.28 12.47 -0.29
CA GLY A 141 1.19 11.99 1.09
C GLY A 141 1.40 13.08 2.15
N PRO A 142 2.54 13.80 2.16
CA PRO A 142 2.83 14.85 3.16
C PRO A 142 1.84 16.02 3.18
N THR A 143 1.08 16.24 2.11
CA THR A 143 0.08 17.31 2.04
C THR A 143 -1.32 16.84 2.44
N VAL A 144 -1.63 15.56 2.21
CA VAL A 144 -2.95 14.97 2.44
C VAL A 144 -3.05 14.31 3.82
N LEU A 145 -1.99 13.64 4.27
CA LEU A 145 -1.89 12.94 5.55
C LEU A 145 -1.33 13.90 6.61
N THR A 146 -2.13 14.90 6.97
CA THR A 146 -1.77 15.88 8.00
C THR A 146 -2.90 16.10 8.97
N PHE A 147 -2.54 16.37 10.23
CA PHE A 147 -3.50 16.85 11.22
C PHE A 147 -4.06 18.22 10.79
N PRO A 148 -5.35 18.48 10.98
CA PRO A 148 -5.92 19.78 10.66
C PRO A 148 -5.31 20.85 11.58
N ARG A 149 -5.22 22.08 11.06
CA ARG A 149 -4.70 23.23 11.82
C ARG A 149 -5.57 23.56 13.04
N ASP A 150 -6.89 23.37 12.90
CA ASP A 150 -7.86 23.65 13.95
C ASP A 150 -8.13 22.38 14.79
N LEU A 151 -7.20 22.10 15.71
CA LEU A 151 -7.30 20.97 16.64
C LEU A 151 -8.44 21.15 17.65
N GLU A 152 -8.83 22.39 17.94
CA GLU A 152 -9.91 22.68 18.88
C GLU A 152 -11.25 22.24 18.32
N LYS A 153 -11.54 22.59 17.07
CA LYS A 153 -12.72 22.11 16.38
C LYS A 153 -12.71 20.59 16.24
N LEU A 154 -11.57 20.02 15.86
CA LEU A 154 -11.42 18.56 15.74
C LEU A 154 -11.74 17.88 17.08
N SER A 155 -11.22 18.39 18.18
CA SER A 155 -11.46 17.85 19.51
C SER A 155 -12.93 17.90 19.91
N ARG A 156 -13.61 19.05 19.72
CA ARG A 156 -15.05 19.16 19.98
C ARG A 156 -15.87 18.21 19.12
N ASP A 157 -15.49 18.02 17.85
CA ASP A 157 -16.18 17.11 16.95
C ASP A 157 -15.89 15.63 17.29
N PHE A 158 -14.73 15.33 17.87
CA PHE A 158 -14.39 14.01 18.40
C PHE A 158 -15.17 13.69 19.67
N GLU A 159 -15.24 14.65 20.61
CA GLU A 159 -15.94 14.51 21.88
C GLU A 159 -17.43 14.16 21.68
N LYS A 160 -18.07 14.72 20.64
CA LYS A 160 -19.45 14.34 20.25
C LYS A 160 -19.61 12.86 19.90
N VAL A 161 -18.54 12.20 19.46
CA VAL A 161 -18.55 10.80 19.02
C VAL A 161 -18.01 9.86 20.10
N SER A 162 -16.90 10.22 20.74
CA SER A 162 -16.21 9.40 21.75
C SER A 162 -16.70 9.64 23.17
N GLY A 163 -17.24 10.83 23.47
CA GLY A 163 -17.54 11.30 24.83
C GLY A 163 -16.30 11.70 25.64
N VAL A 164 -15.12 11.73 25.02
CA VAL A 164 -13.85 12.04 25.69
C VAL A 164 -13.34 13.41 25.21
N PRO A 165 -13.14 14.39 26.12
CA PRO A 165 -12.64 15.71 25.75
C PRO A 165 -11.17 15.65 25.32
N GLY A 166 -10.73 16.62 24.52
CA GLY A 166 -9.32 16.76 24.12
C GLY A 166 -8.85 15.78 23.04
N VAL A 167 -9.66 14.80 22.61
CA VAL A 167 -9.20 13.79 21.64
C VAL A 167 -9.09 14.38 20.23
N VAL A 168 -7.93 14.22 19.59
CA VAL A 168 -7.68 14.69 18.22
C VAL A 168 -7.35 13.55 17.24
N GLY A 169 -7.33 12.31 17.71
CA GLY A 169 -7.12 11.16 16.84
C GLY A 169 -7.19 9.85 17.61
N CYS A 170 -7.37 8.76 16.86
CA CYS A 170 -7.20 7.40 17.35
C CYS A 170 -6.09 6.74 16.54
N ILE A 171 -5.10 6.14 17.22
CA ILE A 171 -4.01 5.38 16.62
C ILE A 171 -4.30 3.89 16.73
N ASP A 172 -4.03 3.15 15.66
CA ASP A 172 -4.11 1.69 15.67
C ASP A 172 -3.14 1.06 14.65
N GLY A 173 -2.86 -0.24 14.84
CA GLY A 173 -2.06 -1.09 13.98
C GLY A 173 -2.90 -2.09 13.18
N TYR A 174 -2.47 -2.40 11.96
CA TYR A 174 -3.08 -3.42 11.11
C TYR A 174 -2.02 -4.24 10.36
N TYR A 175 -2.28 -5.54 10.18
CA TYR A 175 -1.36 -6.44 9.47
C TYR A 175 -1.70 -6.58 7.97
N ILE A 176 -0.86 -5.97 7.13
CA ILE A 176 -0.88 -6.06 5.67
C ILE A 176 -0.29 -7.38 5.22
N ARG A 177 -1.09 -8.27 4.63
CA ARG A 177 -0.58 -9.53 4.05
C ARG A 177 0.34 -9.28 2.86
N ILE A 178 1.55 -9.82 2.92
CA ILE A 178 2.57 -9.70 1.87
C ILE A 178 3.09 -11.06 1.41
N GLN A 179 3.70 -11.07 0.23
CA GLN A 179 4.65 -12.12 -0.11
C GLN A 179 6.00 -11.79 0.54
N CYS A 180 6.81 -12.79 0.84
CA CYS A 180 8.14 -12.54 1.40
C CYS A 180 8.93 -11.63 0.45
N PRO A 181 9.48 -10.49 0.92
CA PRO A 181 10.30 -9.64 0.09
C PRO A 181 11.54 -10.40 -0.39
N GLU A 182 12.01 -10.06 -1.59
CA GLU A 182 13.22 -10.66 -2.15
C GLU A 182 14.43 -10.36 -1.24
N ASN A 183 15.31 -11.35 -1.04
CA ASN A 183 16.47 -11.26 -0.16
C ASN A 183 16.17 -11.01 1.33
N LYS A 184 14.94 -11.32 1.80
CA LYS A 184 14.59 -11.31 3.23
C LYS A 184 14.20 -12.71 3.72
N ILE A 185 14.36 -12.92 5.01
CA ILE A 185 14.00 -14.19 5.65
C ILE A 185 12.51 -14.16 5.96
N ALA A 186 11.73 -15.09 5.41
CA ALA A 186 10.28 -15.13 5.60
C ALA A 186 9.87 -15.13 7.08
N SER A 187 10.63 -15.82 7.94
CA SER A 187 10.36 -15.88 9.38
C SER A 187 10.37 -14.51 10.05
N THR A 188 11.02 -13.48 9.50
CA THR A 188 10.98 -12.13 10.09
C THR A 188 9.67 -11.40 9.84
N TYR A 189 8.82 -11.87 8.93
CA TYR A 189 7.53 -11.26 8.61
C TYR A 189 6.32 -12.09 9.07
N VAL A 190 6.54 -13.25 9.69
CA VAL A 190 5.45 -14.07 10.23
C VAL A 190 4.94 -13.43 11.52
N ASN A 191 3.65 -13.11 11.56
CA ASN A 191 2.98 -12.58 12.75
C ASN A 191 2.48 -13.68 13.70
N ARG A 192 1.88 -13.28 14.83
CA ARG A 192 1.25 -14.18 15.83
C ARG A 192 0.10 -15.03 15.29
N HIS A 193 -0.44 -14.68 14.12
CA HIS A 193 -1.49 -15.43 13.42
C HIS A 193 -0.94 -16.33 12.31
N HIS A 194 0.38 -16.59 12.31
CA HIS A 194 1.06 -17.51 11.41
C HIS A 194 0.94 -17.17 9.92
N PHE A 195 0.88 -15.88 9.56
CA PHE A 195 0.98 -15.45 8.16
C PHE A 195 2.00 -14.32 7.96
N LEU A 196 2.52 -14.21 6.73
CA LEU A 196 3.46 -13.16 6.34
C LEU A 196 2.75 -11.81 6.22
N SER A 197 3.21 -10.83 7.01
CA SER A 197 2.66 -9.49 6.98
C SER A 197 3.64 -8.37 7.31
N MET A 198 3.24 -7.16 6.95
CA MET A 198 3.84 -5.91 7.40
C MET A 198 2.83 -5.14 8.27
N THR A 199 3.32 -4.37 9.23
CA THR A 199 2.48 -3.51 10.06
C THR A 199 2.21 -2.18 9.34
N LEU A 200 0.94 -1.79 9.33
CA LEU A 200 0.42 -0.47 9.03
C LEU A 200 0.01 0.14 10.36
N GLN A 201 0.60 1.25 10.76
CA GLN A 201 0.12 2.06 11.88
C GLN A 201 -0.50 3.33 11.31
N ALA A 202 -1.67 3.71 11.80
CA ALA A 202 -2.34 4.89 11.28
C ALA A 202 -3.10 5.64 12.37
N VAL A 203 -3.14 6.97 12.26
CA VAL A 203 -4.00 7.83 13.07
C VAL A 203 -5.19 8.27 12.24
N CYS A 204 -6.39 8.06 12.77
CA CYS A 204 -7.63 8.48 12.15
C CYS A 204 -8.32 9.60 12.93
N ASP A 205 -8.97 10.49 12.20
CA ASP A 205 -9.88 11.48 12.78
C ASP A 205 -11.31 10.93 12.99
N ASN A 206 -12.19 11.75 13.57
CA ASN A 206 -13.58 11.38 13.82
C ASN A 206 -14.43 11.15 12.57
N LYS A 207 -13.92 11.53 11.39
CA LYS A 207 -14.52 11.30 10.08
C LYS A 207 -13.85 10.15 9.33
N ARG A 208 -13.04 9.33 10.02
CA ARG A 208 -12.33 8.18 9.48
C ARG A 208 -11.32 8.57 8.40
N ARG A 209 -10.75 9.77 8.51
CA ARG A 209 -9.69 10.26 7.60
C ARG A 209 -8.34 10.06 8.28
N PHE A 210 -7.40 9.49 7.54
CA PHE A 210 -6.04 9.32 8.01
C PHE A 210 -5.33 10.67 8.16
N SER A 211 -4.76 10.92 9.33
CA SER A 211 -3.98 12.12 9.66
C SER A 211 -2.47 11.84 9.72
N ASP A 212 -2.08 10.59 10.00
CA ASP A 212 -0.70 10.09 9.90
C ASP A 212 -0.77 8.60 9.55
N VAL A 213 0.20 8.10 8.79
CA VAL A 213 0.29 6.69 8.36
C VAL A 213 1.77 6.29 8.30
N LEU A 214 2.09 5.16 8.91
CA LEU A 214 3.36 4.46 8.80
C LEU A 214 3.11 3.04 8.25
N VAL A 215 3.87 2.67 7.22
CA VAL A 215 3.91 1.30 6.70
C VAL A 215 5.35 0.89 6.52
N GLY A 216 5.70 -0.36 6.78
CA GLY A 216 7.06 -0.84 6.53
C GLY A 216 7.56 -1.85 7.53
N SER A 217 7.07 -1.75 8.76
CA SER A 217 7.58 -2.53 9.88
C SER A 217 7.23 -4.01 9.72
N SER A 218 8.14 -4.87 10.13
CA SER A 218 7.84 -6.30 10.30
C SER A 218 6.70 -6.47 11.30
N SER A 219 5.77 -7.38 11.01
CA SER A 219 4.68 -7.73 11.95
C SER A 219 5.11 -8.55 13.17
N LYS A 220 6.42 -8.79 13.36
CA LYS A 220 6.97 -9.29 14.61
C LYS A 220 7.28 -8.19 15.62
N ILE A 221 7.35 -6.94 15.17
CA ILE A 221 7.67 -5.81 16.03
C ILE A 221 6.40 -5.43 16.80
N HIS A 222 6.51 -5.30 18.12
CA HIS A 222 5.41 -4.81 18.98
C HIS A 222 4.97 -3.39 18.59
N ASP A 223 3.69 -3.09 18.76
CA ASP A 223 3.09 -1.83 18.32
C ASP A 223 3.70 -0.61 19.03
N SER A 224 4.08 -0.73 20.32
CA SER A 224 4.84 0.30 21.04
C SER A 224 6.17 0.62 20.36
N ARG A 225 6.92 -0.41 19.94
CA ARG A 225 8.17 -0.23 19.19
C ARG A 225 7.94 0.32 17.79
N VAL A 226 6.86 -0.07 17.11
CA VAL A 226 6.47 0.55 15.82
C VAL A 226 6.17 2.03 16.00
N PHE A 227 5.45 2.40 17.06
CA PHE A 227 5.16 3.79 17.40
C PHE A 227 6.44 4.59 17.70
N ARG A 228 7.35 4.08 18.55
CA ARG A 228 8.63 4.75 18.85
C ARG A 228 9.49 5.01 17.61
N LEU A 229 9.44 4.11 16.63
CA LEU A 229 10.14 4.26 15.36
C LEU A 229 9.42 5.18 14.36
N SER A 230 8.15 5.50 14.60
CA SER A 230 7.35 6.34 13.72
C SER A 230 7.79 7.80 13.74
N SER A 231 7.56 8.52 12.63
CA SER A 231 7.71 9.98 12.62
C SER A 231 6.70 10.67 13.55
N LEU A 232 5.59 10.01 13.85
CA LEU A 232 4.52 10.52 14.70
C LEU A 232 4.99 10.70 16.14
N ALA A 233 5.76 9.77 16.71
CA ALA A 233 6.29 9.88 18.08
C ALA A 233 7.01 11.20 18.33
N LYS A 234 7.77 11.69 17.33
CA LYS A 234 8.46 12.99 17.39
C LYS A 234 7.52 14.20 17.31
N LYS A 235 6.35 14.04 16.68
CA LYS A 235 5.33 15.09 16.51
C LYS A 235 4.37 15.19 17.70
N ILE A 236 4.24 14.13 18.51
CA ILE A 236 3.29 14.05 19.64
C ILE A 236 3.36 15.28 20.57
N PRO A 237 4.54 15.73 21.05
CA PRO A 237 4.58 16.88 21.95
C PRO A 237 3.94 18.14 21.36
N GLY A 238 4.13 18.37 20.05
CA GLY A 238 3.53 19.49 19.32
C GLY A 238 2.03 19.33 19.08
N ILE A 239 1.56 18.10 18.84
CA ILE A 239 0.13 17.80 18.64
C ILE A 239 -0.64 17.91 19.96
N CYS A 240 -0.12 17.32 21.04
CA CYS A 240 -0.78 17.27 22.34
C CYS A 240 -0.74 18.61 23.09
N GLN A 241 0.11 19.57 22.67
CA GLN A 241 0.20 20.93 23.22
C GLN A 241 0.23 20.96 24.76
N GLY A 242 1.12 20.16 25.36
CA GLY A 242 1.27 20.11 26.83
C GLY A 242 0.09 19.46 27.57
N GLY A 243 -0.61 18.52 26.92
CA GLY A 243 -1.72 17.76 27.53
C GLY A 243 -3.11 18.34 27.25
N ARG A 244 -3.21 19.41 26.44
CA ARG A 244 -4.50 19.95 25.98
C ARG A 244 -5.23 19.00 25.03
N TYR A 245 -4.48 18.24 24.22
CA TYR A 245 -5.02 17.27 23.28
C TYR A 245 -4.42 15.89 23.48
N HIS A 246 -5.17 14.86 23.08
CA HIS A 246 -4.82 13.45 23.25
C HIS A 246 -5.02 12.67 21.96
N ILE A 247 -4.16 11.68 21.72
CA ILE A 247 -4.40 10.62 20.74
C ILE A 247 -4.71 9.37 21.53
N LEU A 248 -5.85 8.75 21.25
CA LEU A 248 -6.25 7.51 21.89
C LEU A 248 -5.60 6.33 21.17
N GLY A 249 -4.99 5.41 21.91
CA GLY A 249 -4.49 4.13 21.41
C GLY A 249 -4.99 2.98 22.26
N ASP A 250 -4.74 1.76 21.81
CA ASP A 250 -4.91 0.56 22.62
C ASP A 250 -3.80 0.49 23.71
N GLU A 251 -4.10 -0.20 24.81
CA GLU A 251 -3.29 -0.33 26.03
C GLU A 251 -1.88 -0.90 25.78
N LEU A 252 -1.67 -1.56 24.63
CA LEU A 252 -0.35 -2.00 24.14
C LEU A 252 0.62 -0.86 23.75
N LEU A 253 0.19 0.40 23.87
CA LEU A 253 1.02 1.59 23.67
C LEU A 253 1.41 2.31 24.98
N ASP A 254 0.85 1.90 26.13
CA ASP A 254 1.32 2.36 27.44
C ASP A 254 2.54 1.53 27.86
N ASP A 255 3.71 2.17 27.84
CA ASP A 255 4.94 1.65 28.45
C ASP A 255 4.77 1.78 29.98
N SER A 256 4.29 0.73 30.66
CA SER A 256 4.78 0.44 32.01
C SER A 256 6.04 -0.40 31.85
N ASP A 257 7.18 0.24 32.12
CA ASP A 257 8.54 -0.28 32.21
C ASP A 257 8.68 -1.81 32.21
N GLU A 258 9.24 -2.38 31.13
CA GLU A 258 10.07 -3.58 31.25
C GLU A 258 11.43 -3.30 30.59
N GLU A 259 12.43 -3.26 31.47
CA GLU A 259 13.84 -3.13 31.21
C GLU A 259 14.34 -4.07 30.11
N GLU A 260 15.39 -3.62 29.44
CA GLU A 260 16.21 -4.40 28.53
C GLU A 260 16.60 -5.77 29.14
N ALA A 261 16.03 -6.86 28.64
CA ALA A 261 16.64 -8.18 28.75
C ALA A 261 17.50 -8.44 27.50
N ASN A 262 18.76 -7.98 27.56
CA ASN A 262 19.83 -8.79 26.98
C ASN A 262 19.86 -10.11 27.76
N ASP A 263 19.91 -11.25 27.07
CA ASP A 263 21.03 -12.18 27.19
C ASP A 263 20.78 -13.52 26.47
N ASP A 264 21.79 -13.91 25.70
CA ASP A 264 22.20 -15.28 25.47
C ASP A 264 22.48 -15.98 26.82
N VAL A 265 21.58 -16.76 27.43
CA VAL A 265 21.96 -17.89 28.31
C VAL A 265 20.89 -19.01 28.29
N PRO A 266 21.29 -20.32 28.32
CA PRO A 266 20.40 -21.46 28.09
C PRO A 266 19.57 -21.87 29.31
N TRP A 267 18.46 -22.53 28.98
CA TRP A 267 17.51 -23.24 29.83
C TRP A 267 18.15 -24.04 30.98
N SER A 268 17.94 -23.64 32.24
CA SER A 268 18.01 -24.56 33.39
C SER A 268 17.22 -24.09 34.62
N LYS A 269 16.16 -24.86 34.91
CA LYS A 269 15.58 -25.28 36.22
C LYS A 269 15.14 -24.25 37.28
N CYS A 270 13.91 -24.51 37.76
CA CYS A 270 13.26 -24.36 39.08
C CYS A 270 14.04 -23.68 40.23
N THR A 271 13.44 -22.97 41.20
CA THR A 271 12.28 -23.28 42.07
C THR A 271 11.82 -22.03 42.85
N ASP A 272 10.51 -21.97 43.15
CA ASP A 272 9.80 -21.51 44.37
C ASP A 272 10.06 -20.16 45.08
N SER A 273 8.93 -19.62 45.59
CA SER A 273 8.71 -18.65 46.69
C SER A 273 8.97 -17.16 46.38
N ASP A 274 7.93 -16.31 46.35
CA ASP A 274 7.34 -15.69 47.55
C ASP A 274 6.14 -14.77 47.19
N GLU A 275 5.27 -14.63 48.18
CA GLU A 275 3.98 -13.94 48.21
C GLU A 275 4.13 -12.40 48.15
N CYS A 276 3.24 -11.72 47.42
CA CYS A 276 2.82 -10.34 47.71
C CYS A 276 1.34 -10.20 47.30
N GLU A 277 0.45 -10.19 48.29
CA GLU A 277 -0.93 -9.74 48.15
C GLU A 277 -0.96 -8.20 48.20
N GLU A 278 -1.48 -7.55 47.15
CA GLU A 278 -1.97 -6.16 47.23
C GLU A 278 -3.46 -6.15 46.88
N GLU A 279 -4.26 -5.62 47.82
CA GLU A 279 -5.70 -5.46 47.73
C GLU A 279 -6.05 -4.34 46.73
N ASP A 280 -6.46 -4.71 45.51
CA ASP A 280 -7.13 -3.79 44.59
C ASP A 280 -8.65 -3.80 44.82
N THR A 281 -9.20 -2.65 45.22
CA THR A 281 -10.62 -2.45 45.48
C THR A 281 -11.48 -2.63 44.22
N GLU A 282 -12.55 -3.45 44.32
CA GLU A 282 -13.50 -3.82 43.25
C GLU A 282 -14.12 -2.62 42.48
N GLU A 283 -14.10 -1.40 43.02
CA GLU A 283 -14.64 -0.20 42.34
C GLU A 283 -13.72 0.33 41.22
N ASP A 284 -12.40 0.18 41.33
CA ASP A 284 -11.44 0.62 40.29
C ASP A 284 -11.42 -0.34 39.10
N ALA A 285 -11.55 -1.65 39.35
CA ALA A 285 -11.71 -2.66 38.31
C ALA A 285 -13.02 -2.48 37.50
N ALA A 286 -14.07 -1.93 38.11
CA ALA A 286 -15.34 -1.64 37.45
C ALA A 286 -15.25 -0.38 36.55
N LEU A 287 -14.50 0.65 36.95
CA LEU A 287 -14.25 1.85 36.15
C LEU A 287 -13.31 1.58 34.96
N LEU A 288 -12.30 0.72 35.14
CA LEU A 288 -11.45 0.18 34.06
C LEU A 288 -12.30 -0.60 33.03
N LYS A 289 -13.13 -1.55 33.49
CA LYS A 289 -14.06 -2.29 32.61
C LYS A 289 -15.06 -1.38 31.88
N LEU A 290 -15.56 -0.33 32.52
CA LEU A 290 -16.47 0.62 31.88
C LEU A 290 -15.77 1.49 30.82
N GLY A 291 -14.46 1.75 31.00
CA GLY A 291 -13.58 2.40 30.04
C GLY A 291 -13.26 1.51 28.84
N GLU A 292 -12.84 0.27 29.07
CA GLU A 292 -12.52 -0.74 28.07
C GLU A 292 -13.71 -1.04 27.14
N LEU A 293 -14.90 -1.28 27.72
CA LEU A 293 -16.10 -1.61 26.96
C LEU A 293 -16.62 -0.44 26.10
N LYS A 294 -16.28 0.80 26.46
CA LYS A 294 -16.59 2.01 25.68
C LYS A 294 -15.57 2.21 24.56
N ARG A 295 -14.28 1.96 24.80
CA ARG A 295 -13.18 2.19 23.84
C ARG A 295 -13.23 1.24 22.64
N GLU A 296 -13.40 -0.07 22.89
CA GLU A 296 -13.59 -1.09 21.83
C GLU A 296 -14.82 -0.76 20.97
N LYS A 297 -15.92 -0.38 21.62
CA LYS A 297 -17.15 0.02 20.92
C LYS A 297 -16.98 1.32 20.14
N VAL A 298 -16.20 2.29 20.61
CA VAL A 298 -15.91 3.53 19.88
C VAL A 298 -15.05 3.23 18.66
N PHE A 299 -14.02 2.39 18.78
CA PHE A 299 -13.13 2.05 17.68
C PHE A 299 -13.84 1.22 16.60
N GLN A 300 -14.58 0.17 16.98
CA GLN A 300 -15.42 -0.64 16.07
C GLN A 300 -16.53 0.19 15.40
N LYS A 301 -17.18 1.11 16.14
CA LYS A 301 -18.19 2.04 15.62
C LYS A 301 -17.58 3.13 14.72
N MET A 302 -16.32 3.48 14.94
CA MET A 302 -15.55 4.40 14.10
C MET A 302 -15.02 3.73 12.84
N LEU A 303 -14.76 2.42 12.82
CA LEU A 303 -14.26 1.74 11.63
C LEU A 303 -15.36 1.31 10.64
N GLY A 304 -16.50 0.79 11.12
CA GLY A 304 -17.65 0.39 10.30
C GLY A 304 -17.37 -0.62 9.15
N GLU A 305 -18.42 -1.20 8.58
CA GLU A 305 -18.34 -2.38 7.69
C GLU A 305 -17.66 -2.17 6.31
N ASN A 306 -17.31 -0.93 5.94
CA ASN A 306 -16.62 -0.60 4.67
C ASN A 306 -15.10 -0.85 4.70
N GLU A 307 -14.59 -1.32 5.83
CA GLU A 307 -13.18 -1.62 6.14
C GLU A 307 -12.45 -2.42 5.05
N LYS A 308 -13.12 -3.44 4.49
CA LYS A 308 -12.49 -4.36 3.52
C LYS A 308 -12.06 -3.68 2.22
N SER A 309 -12.68 -2.56 1.84
CA SER A 309 -12.42 -1.91 0.55
C SER A 309 -11.33 -0.83 0.61
N ALA A 310 -11.28 -0.04 1.69
CA ALA A 310 -10.25 0.98 1.87
C ALA A 310 -8.91 0.35 2.27
N ASN A 311 -8.96 -0.70 3.11
CA ASN A 311 -7.78 -1.46 3.47
C ASN A 311 -7.21 -2.16 2.25
N ASP A 312 -8.01 -2.84 1.43
CA ASP A 312 -7.50 -3.49 0.19
C ASP A 312 -6.88 -2.52 -0.82
N PHE A 313 -7.41 -1.29 -0.88
CA PHE A 313 -6.84 -0.23 -1.70
C PHE A 313 -5.44 0.17 -1.19
N LEU A 314 -5.29 0.50 0.10
CA LEU A 314 -3.98 0.83 0.70
C LEU A 314 -3.00 -0.35 0.66
N LEU A 315 -3.47 -1.59 0.89
CA LEU A 315 -2.70 -2.82 0.77
C LEU A 315 -2.02 -2.96 -0.59
N ARG A 316 -2.67 -2.48 -1.66
CA ARG A 316 -2.15 -2.57 -3.04
C ARG A 316 -1.20 -1.44 -3.39
N ILE A 317 -1.39 -0.24 -2.84
CA ILE A 317 -0.41 0.86 -3.01
C ILE A 317 0.93 0.46 -2.41
N VAL A 318 0.93 -0.15 -1.22
CA VAL A 318 2.15 -0.62 -0.54
C VAL A 318 2.83 -1.74 -1.33
N LYS A 319 2.07 -2.68 -1.91
CA LYS A 319 2.60 -3.78 -2.75
C LYS A 319 3.19 -3.35 -4.09
N VAL A 320 2.99 -2.10 -4.52
CA VAL A 320 3.57 -1.59 -5.76
C VAL A 320 4.98 -1.04 -5.53
N HIS A 321 5.31 -0.64 -4.30
CA HIS A 321 6.61 -0.09 -3.91
C HIS A 321 7.64 -1.11 -3.44
N HIS A 322 7.21 -2.34 -3.13
CA HIS A 322 8.04 -3.47 -2.67
C HIS A 322 7.92 -4.65 -3.62
#